data_AF-A0A7R7XER3-F1
#
_entry.id   AF-A0A7R7XER3-F1
#
_cell.length_a   1.000
_cell.length_b   1.000
_cell.length_c   1.000
_cell.angle_alpha   90.00
_cell.angle_beta   90.00
_cell.angle_gamma   90.00
#
_symmetry.space_group_name_H-M   'P 1'
#
loop_
_entity.id
_entity.type
_entity.pdbx_description
1 polymer ?
#
loop_
_entity_poly.entity_id
_entity_poly.type
_entity_poly.pdbx_seq_one_letter_code
_entity_poly.pdbx_strand_id
1 'polypeptide(L)'
;MDTAIDLSDASKALDLANIRFQLIRLEDTITFHLIERVQFPLNPTIYAPDGVSIPNEHISLMDYLLREQERLQSRVRRFESPDEYPFFPSSLEKPILQPLSYPRILHDNDVSVNEVIKQRYVENILPAVCTRFGDRGDRGEKQENYGSAATCDVSCLQALSRRIHFGKFVAESKFQKETEKFVALIKAEDRKGIDDAITDAKVEQKVLERLALKAKTYGTDPGFPDQSGPKIDVNAVQAMYKEYVIPLTKVVEVEYLMQRLKGTQWE
;
A
#
# COMPACT_ATOMS: atom_id res chain seq x y z
N MET A 1 9.58 -5.31 -13.64
CA MET A 1 8.49 -6.08 -13.00
C MET A 1 8.42 -7.51 -13.56
N ASP A 2 9.29 -7.82 -14.52
CA ASP A 2 9.21 -8.93 -15.47
C ASP A 2 9.47 -10.31 -14.84
N THR A 3 10.02 -10.35 -13.63
CA THR A 3 10.33 -11.60 -12.92
C THR A 3 9.21 -12.05 -11.97
N ALA A 4 8.10 -11.31 -11.90
CA ALA A 4 7.21 -11.38 -10.75
C ALA A 4 5.73 -11.52 -11.17
N ILE A 5 5.21 -10.54 -11.91
CA ILE A 5 3.90 -10.62 -12.56
C ILE A 5 4.04 -9.92 -13.91
N ASP A 6 3.55 -10.60 -14.94
CA ASP A 6 3.55 -10.10 -16.30
C ASP A 6 2.23 -9.36 -16.55
N LEU A 7 2.24 -8.05 -16.32
CA LEU A 7 1.07 -7.20 -16.57
C LEU A 7 0.78 -7.01 -18.07
N SER A 8 1.59 -7.58 -18.97
CA SER A 8 1.29 -7.61 -20.40
C SER A 8 0.46 -8.82 -20.82
N ASP A 9 0.21 -9.77 -19.90
CA ASP A 9 -0.57 -10.99 -20.11
C ASP A 9 -1.63 -11.14 -19.01
N ALA A 10 -2.90 -10.95 -19.38
CA ALA A 10 -4.02 -11.02 -18.44
C ALA A 10 -4.14 -12.39 -17.76
N SER A 11 -3.82 -13.49 -18.44
CA SER A 11 -3.91 -14.84 -17.87
C SER A 11 -2.89 -15.02 -16.74
N LYS A 12 -1.67 -14.50 -16.91
CA LYS A 12 -0.63 -14.53 -15.88
C LYS A 12 -0.89 -13.54 -14.76
N ALA A 13 -1.40 -12.35 -15.08
CA ALA A 13 -1.71 -11.32 -14.09
C ALA A 13 -2.86 -11.74 -13.14
N LEU A 14 -3.79 -12.56 -13.63
CA LEU A 14 -4.96 -13.04 -12.86
C LEU A 14 -4.77 -14.46 -12.28
N ASP A 15 -3.61 -15.09 -12.49
CA ASP A 15 -3.28 -16.34 -11.83
C ASP A 15 -3.05 -16.12 -10.32
N LEU A 16 -3.78 -16.87 -9.48
CA LEU A 16 -3.72 -16.71 -8.02
C LEU A 16 -2.33 -17.02 -7.44
N ALA A 17 -1.55 -17.90 -8.05
CA ALA A 17 -0.20 -18.21 -7.56
C ALA A 17 0.75 -17.03 -7.83
N ASN A 18 0.67 -16.41 -9.02
CA ASN A 18 1.41 -15.20 -9.38
C ASN A 18 1.01 -14.01 -8.51
N ILE A 19 -0.30 -13.81 -8.30
CA ILE A 19 -0.81 -12.77 -7.39
C ILE A 19 -0.26 -12.98 -5.98
N ARG A 20 -0.37 -14.20 -5.45
CA ARG A 20 0.16 -14.54 -4.12
C ARG A 20 1.66 -14.27 -4.03
N PHE A 21 2.43 -14.61 -5.06
CA PHE A 21 3.86 -14.32 -5.11
C PHE A 21 4.14 -12.81 -5.05
N GLN A 22 3.37 -11.98 -5.76
CA GLN A 22 3.51 -10.51 -5.66
C GLN A 22 3.18 -9.99 -4.27
N LEU A 23 2.09 -10.46 -3.68
CA LEU A 23 1.71 -10.04 -2.32
C LEU A 23 2.82 -10.37 -1.31
N ILE A 24 3.44 -11.55 -1.42
CA ILE A 24 4.56 -11.97 -0.58
C ILE A 24 5.80 -11.09 -0.79
N ARG A 25 6.10 -10.68 -2.04
CA ARG A 25 7.21 -9.76 -2.32
C ARG A 25 6.94 -8.35 -1.77
N LEU A 26 5.70 -7.87 -1.87
CA LEU A 26 5.31 -6.58 -1.33
C LEU A 26 5.37 -6.56 0.20
N GLU A 27 5.12 -7.68 0.87
CA GLU A 27 5.37 -7.82 2.32
C GLU A 27 6.84 -7.51 2.67
N ASP A 28 7.79 -7.99 1.86
CA ASP A 28 9.22 -7.74 2.08
C ASP A 28 9.54 -6.26 1.86
N THR A 29 9.08 -5.70 0.74
CA THR A 29 9.26 -4.27 0.41
C THR A 29 8.74 -3.36 1.52
N ILE A 30 7.51 -3.60 2.01
CA ILE A 30 6.91 -2.81 3.08
C ILE A 30 7.73 -2.93 4.36
N THR A 31 8.15 -4.16 4.72
CA THR A 31 8.96 -4.40 5.91
C THR A 31 10.29 -3.64 5.85
N PHE A 32 10.98 -3.66 4.70
CA PHE A 32 12.23 -2.92 4.54
C PHE A 32 12.03 -1.40 4.57
N HIS A 33 11.01 -0.87 3.89
CA HIS A 33 10.72 0.56 3.95
C HIS A 33 10.39 1.03 5.37
N LEU A 34 9.68 0.21 6.15
CA LEU A 34 9.41 0.51 7.55
C LEU A 34 10.68 0.48 8.40
N ILE A 35 11.57 -0.52 8.21
CA ILE A 35 12.87 -0.57 8.89
C ILE A 35 13.68 0.71 8.62
N GLU A 36 13.64 1.24 7.40
CA GLU A 36 14.27 2.52 7.08
C GLU A 36 13.57 3.70 7.79
N ARG A 37 12.25 3.73 7.79
CA ARG A 37 11.48 4.82 8.40
C ARG A 37 11.67 4.91 9.91
N VAL A 38 11.74 3.79 10.62
CA VAL A 38 11.79 3.75 12.09
C VAL A 38 13.15 4.09 12.69
N GLN A 39 14.16 4.34 11.84
CA GLN A 39 15.43 4.96 12.25
C GLN A 39 15.24 6.42 12.70
N PHE A 40 14.13 7.06 12.29
CA PHE A 40 13.78 8.42 12.67
C PHE A 40 12.61 8.44 13.67
N PRO A 41 12.54 9.43 14.58
CA PRO A 41 11.36 9.64 15.41
C PRO A 41 10.11 9.93 14.57
N LEU A 42 8.96 10.03 15.25
CA LEU A 42 7.70 10.36 14.59
C LEU A 42 7.81 11.65 13.75
N ASN A 43 8.49 12.68 14.25
CA ASN A 43 8.60 13.99 13.57
C ASN A 43 7.22 14.56 13.19
N PRO A 44 6.28 14.71 14.16
CA PRO A 44 4.90 15.10 13.87
C PRO A 44 4.76 16.38 13.03
N THR A 45 5.75 17.28 13.14
CA THR A 45 5.83 18.52 12.38
C THR A 45 5.76 18.32 10.86
N ILE A 46 6.30 17.22 10.31
CA ILE A 46 6.34 17.01 8.85
C ILE A 46 4.99 16.59 8.26
N TYR A 47 4.00 16.26 9.10
CA TYR A 47 2.64 15.88 8.72
C TYR A 47 1.64 17.01 8.90
N ALA A 48 1.99 18.08 9.62
CA ALA A 48 1.16 19.24 9.78
C ALA A 48 1.34 20.19 8.58
N PRO A 49 0.24 20.70 7.98
CA PRO A 49 0.31 21.86 7.09
C PRO A 49 1.03 23.02 7.79
N ASP A 50 1.90 23.72 7.08
CA ASP A 50 2.73 24.82 7.60
C ASP A 50 3.69 24.43 8.74
N GLY A 51 3.82 23.13 9.07
CA GLY A 51 4.79 22.66 10.07
C GLY A 51 6.25 22.91 9.64
N VAL A 52 6.49 22.89 8.34
CA VAL A 52 7.74 23.32 7.71
C VAL A 52 7.40 24.37 6.65
N SER A 53 8.20 25.43 6.57
CA SER A 53 7.96 26.52 5.62
C SER A 53 8.29 26.09 4.18
N ILE A 54 7.26 25.81 3.38
CA ILE A 54 7.39 25.51 1.95
C ILE A 54 7.05 26.76 1.14
N PRO A 55 7.92 27.24 0.22
CA PRO A 55 7.67 28.46 -0.53
C PRO A 55 6.35 28.43 -1.32
N ASN A 56 5.48 29.41 -1.04
CA ASN A 56 4.19 29.63 -1.72
C ASN A 56 3.14 28.52 -1.54
N GLU A 57 3.30 27.62 -0.57
CA GLU A 57 2.37 26.51 -0.36
C GLU A 57 2.05 26.27 1.12
N HIS A 58 0.78 25.94 1.40
CA HIS A 58 0.28 25.60 2.74
C HIS A 58 0.02 24.10 2.86
N ILE A 59 1.08 23.31 2.71
CA ILE A 59 1.03 21.84 2.65
C ILE A 59 2.03 21.26 3.65
N SER A 60 1.81 20.01 4.09
CA SER A 60 2.79 19.31 4.92
C SER A 60 4.02 18.92 4.11
N LEU A 61 5.18 18.76 4.76
CA LEU A 61 6.40 18.31 4.07
C LEU A 61 6.24 16.92 3.45
N MET A 62 5.54 16.01 4.14
CA MET A 62 5.25 14.67 3.62
C MET A 62 4.38 14.75 2.35
N ASP A 63 3.31 15.55 2.36
CA ASP A 63 2.44 15.70 1.21
C ASP A 63 3.14 16.39 0.03
N TYR A 64 3.99 17.40 0.30
CA TYR A 64 4.80 18.03 -0.74
C TYR A 64 5.71 17.02 -1.42
N LEU A 65 6.49 16.25 -0.65
CA LEU A 65 7.41 15.27 -1.23
C LEU A 65 6.68 14.15 -1.97
N LEU A 66 5.56 13.66 -1.42
CA LEU A 66 4.75 12.65 -2.09
C LEU A 66 4.21 13.18 -3.42
N ARG A 67 3.60 14.37 -3.43
CA ARG A 67 3.05 14.99 -4.64
C ARG A 67 4.13 15.22 -5.70
N GLU A 68 5.26 15.82 -5.33
CA GLU A 68 6.36 16.09 -6.28
C GLU A 68 6.97 14.80 -6.83
N GLN A 69 7.06 13.75 -6.01
CA GLN A 69 7.51 12.43 -6.46
C GLN A 69 6.53 11.82 -7.48
N GLU A 70 5.22 11.95 -7.25
CA GLU A 70 4.20 11.49 -8.20
C GLU A 70 4.24 12.26 -9.52
N ARG A 71 4.44 13.60 -9.48
CA ARG A 71 4.66 14.41 -10.69
C ARG A 71 5.84 13.90 -11.51
N LEU A 72 6.96 13.65 -10.85
CA LEU A 72 8.16 13.12 -11.52
C LEU A 72 7.88 11.75 -12.14
N GLN A 73 7.21 10.87 -11.41
CA GLN A 73 6.95 9.49 -11.83
C GLN A 73 5.85 9.36 -12.90
N SER A 74 4.90 10.29 -12.95
CA SER A 74 3.87 10.31 -14.00
C SER A 74 4.47 10.58 -15.38
N ARG A 75 5.49 11.44 -15.46
CA ARG A 75 6.22 11.72 -16.72
C ARG A 75 6.81 10.45 -17.32
N VAL A 76 7.19 9.49 -16.49
CA VAL A 76 7.78 8.21 -16.92
C VAL A 76 6.79 7.04 -16.92
N ARG A 77 5.49 7.34 -17.04
CA ARG A 77 4.38 6.38 -17.21
C ARG A 77 4.05 5.49 -16.00
N ARG A 78 4.50 5.85 -14.78
CA ARG A 78 4.23 5.02 -13.59
C ARG A 78 2.74 4.72 -13.42
N PHE A 79 1.90 5.74 -13.52
CA PHE A 79 0.45 5.65 -13.32
C PHE A 79 -0.34 5.23 -14.57
N GLU A 80 0.34 4.86 -15.66
CA GLU A 80 -0.31 4.09 -16.75
C GLU A 80 -0.36 2.59 -16.43
N SER A 81 0.44 2.12 -15.45
CA SER A 81 0.43 0.73 -14.99
C SER A 81 -0.86 0.43 -14.20
N PRO A 82 -1.52 -0.72 -14.43
CA PRO A 82 -2.80 -1.05 -13.78
C PRO A 82 -2.71 -1.31 -12.27
N ASP A 83 -1.50 -1.37 -11.71
CA ASP A 83 -1.24 -1.63 -10.30
C ASP A 83 -0.65 -0.43 -9.54
N GLU A 84 -0.57 0.75 -10.16
CA GLU A 84 -0.04 1.97 -9.55
C GLU A 84 -1.16 3.02 -9.39
N TYR A 85 -1.31 3.54 -8.16
CA TYR A 85 -2.44 4.40 -7.78
C TYR A 85 -1.93 5.69 -7.16
N PRO A 86 -2.21 6.87 -7.74
CA PRO A 86 -1.71 8.15 -7.23
C PRO A 86 -2.46 8.60 -5.96
N PHE A 87 -1.75 9.24 -5.04
CA PHE A 87 -2.33 9.97 -3.90
C PHE A 87 -2.81 11.36 -4.33
N PHE A 88 -2.19 11.96 -5.36
CA PHE A 88 -2.53 13.28 -5.89
C PHE A 88 -2.84 13.21 -7.40
N PRO A 89 -3.97 12.59 -7.80
CA PRO A 89 -4.31 12.42 -9.22
C PRO A 89 -4.39 13.74 -10.00
N SER A 90 -4.81 14.83 -9.36
CA SER A 90 -4.88 16.16 -9.96
C SER A 90 -3.51 16.78 -10.27
N SER A 91 -2.43 16.25 -9.69
CA SER A 91 -1.07 16.75 -9.88
C SER A 91 -0.31 16.00 -10.97
N LEU A 92 -0.85 14.90 -11.51
CA LEU A 92 -0.13 14.11 -12.49
C LEU A 92 0.09 14.88 -13.79
N GLU A 93 1.29 14.73 -14.34
CA GLU A 93 1.68 15.30 -15.61
C GLU A 93 1.65 14.27 -16.74
N LYS A 94 1.48 14.77 -17.97
CA LYS A 94 1.45 13.94 -19.18
C LYS A 94 2.78 13.18 -19.36
N PRO A 95 2.74 11.88 -19.68
CA PRO A 95 3.95 11.12 -19.96
C PRO A 95 4.78 11.69 -21.11
N ILE A 96 6.10 11.65 -20.95
CA ILE A 96 7.09 12.07 -21.96
C ILE A 96 7.64 10.89 -22.78
N LEU A 97 7.33 9.66 -22.36
CA LEU A 97 7.72 8.42 -23.03
C LEU A 97 6.60 7.95 -23.96
N GLN A 98 6.93 7.09 -24.93
CA GLN A 98 5.93 6.42 -25.78
C GLN A 98 4.98 5.58 -24.93
N PRO A 99 3.68 5.44 -25.26
CA PRO A 99 2.74 4.70 -24.43
C PRO A 99 3.07 3.21 -24.35
N LEU A 100 2.72 2.56 -23.23
CA LEU A 100 2.67 1.10 -23.13
C LEU A 100 1.25 0.61 -23.38
N SER A 101 1.11 -0.48 -24.13
CA SER A 101 -0.20 -1.11 -24.37
C SER A 101 -0.41 -2.23 -23.35
N TYR A 102 -1.03 -1.91 -22.22
CA TYR A 102 -1.48 -2.94 -21.28
C TYR A 102 -2.78 -3.57 -21.78
N PRO A 103 -2.93 -4.91 -21.72
CA PRO A 103 -4.23 -5.52 -21.92
C PRO A 103 -5.20 -5.06 -20.83
N ARG A 104 -6.49 -5.15 -21.13
CA ARG A 104 -7.54 -4.88 -20.13
C ARG A 104 -7.60 -6.04 -19.14
N ILE A 105 -6.83 -5.95 -18.05
CA ILE A 105 -6.77 -6.96 -17.00
C ILE A 105 -7.91 -6.79 -16.01
N LEU A 106 -8.09 -5.57 -15.52
CA LEU A 106 -9.13 -5.22 -14.57
C LEU A 106 -10.34 -4.63 -15.31
N HIS A 107 -11.52 -4.82 -14.74
CA HIS A 107 -12.73 -4.11 -15.12
C HIS A 107 -12.58 -2.62 -14.83
N ASP A 108 -13.20 -1.77 -15.63
CA ASP A 108 -13.13 -0.32 -15.44
C ASP A 108 -13.76 0.04 -14.09
N ASN A 109 -13.03 0.81 -13.28
CA ASN A 109 -13.44 1.18 -11.93
C ASN A 109 -12.72 2.45 -11.49
N ASP A 110 -13.26 3.11 -10.46
CA ASP A 110 -12.68 4.31 -9.84
C ASP A 110 -12.20 4.08 -8.40
N VAL A 111 -12.13 2.81 -7.97
CA VAL A 111 -11.83 2.44 -6.58
C VAL A 111 -10.42 2.90 -6.17
N SER A 112 -10.34 3.81 -5.20
CA SER A 112 -9.08 4.20 -4.56
C SER A 112 -9.32 4.48 -3.09
N VAL A 113 -8.47 3.90 -2.23
CA VAL A 113 -8.50 4.13 -0.77
C VAL A 113 -7.23 4.85 -0.30
N ASN A 114 -6.48 5.49 -1.22
CA ASN A 114 -5.22 6.18 -0.91
C ASN A 114 -5.36 7.26 0.16
N GLU A 115 -6.47 7.99 0.19
CA GLU A 115 -6.73 8.98 1.24
C GLU A 115 -6.76 8.32 2.64
N VAL A 116 -7.49 7.20 2.76
CA VAL A 116 -7.58 6.44 4.02
C VAL A 116 -6.25 5.79 4.36
N ILE A 117 -5.50 5.25 3.38
CA ILE A 117 -4.16 4.71 3.60
C ILE A 117 -3.24 5.77 4.20
N LYS A 118 -3.21 6.98 3.60
CA LYS A 118 -2.38 8.08 4.07
C LYS A 118 -2.75 8.50 5.49
N GLN A 119 -4.06 8.63 5.76
CA GLN A 119 -4.55 8.97 7.07
C GLN A 119 -4.13 7.93 8.13
N ARG A 120 -4.42 6.65 7.91
CA ARG A 120 -4.06 5.56 8.84
C ARG A 120 -2.56 5.45 9.04
N TYR A 121 -1.78 5.67 7.98
CA TYR A 121 -0.32 5.69 8.06
C TYR A 121 0.19 6.72 9.07
N VAL A 122 -0.30 7.96 8.99
CA VAL A 122 0.11 9.04 9.87
C VAL A 122 -0.46 8.92 11.28
N GLU A 123 -1.76 8.62 11.40
CA GLU A 123 -2.47 8.69 12.68
C GLU A 123 -2.34 7.42 13.54
N ASN A 124 -2.10 6.26 12.92
CA ASN A 124 -2.14 4.97 13.61
C ASN A 124 -0.86 4.16 13.45
N ILE A 125 -0.34 4.04 12.23
CA ILE A 125 0.82 3.18 11.96
C ILE A 125 2.10 3.81 12.50
N LEU A 126 2.43 5.04 12.09
CA LEU A 126 3.65 5.72 12.50
C LEU A 126 3.79 5.85 14.03
N PRO A 127 2.76 6.26 14.79
CA PRO A 127 2.86 6.32 16.26
C PRO A 127 3.14 4.97 16.93
N ALA A 128 2.74 3.86 16.29
CA ALA A 128 2.97 2.51 16.81
C ALA A 128 4.35 1.95 16.43
N VAL A 129 4.86 2.25 15.23
CA VAL A 129 6.13 1.68 14.73
C VAL A 129 7.35 2.55 15.02
N CYS A 130 7.19 3.88 15.11
CA CYS A 130 8.32 4.78 15.33
C CYS A 130 8.87 4.65 16.74
N THR A 131 10.20 4.50 16.82
CA THR A 131 10.93 4.44 18.08
C THR A 131 10.72 5.73 18.89
N ARG A 132 10.42 5.57 20.18
CA ARG A 132 10.46 6.68 21.15
C ARG A 132 11.90 6.86 21.63
N PHE A 133 12.47 8.04 21.39
CA PHE A 133 13.83 8.37 21.83
C PHE A 133 13.81 8.98 23.25
N GLY A 134 13.32 8.20 24.24
CA GLY A 134 13.08 8.70 25.60
C GLY A 134 11.99 9.77 25.65
N ASP A 135 12.15 10.75 26.54
CA ASP A 135 11.24 11.92 26.66
C ASP A 135 11.54 13.02 25.63
N ARG A 136 12.41 12.74 24.65
CA ARG A 136 12.77 13.71 23.62
C ARG A 136 11.60 13.90 22.66
N GLY A 137 10.99 15.08 22.74
CA GLY A 137 10.04 15.56 21.74
C GLY A 137 10.71 15.93 20.42
N ASP A 138 9.89 16.41 19.48
CA ASP A 138 10.37 16.95 18.21
C ASP A 138 11.28 18.18 18.46
N ARG A 139 12.53 18.12 17.99
CA ARG A 139 13.51 19.21 18.19
C ARG A 139 13.46 20.31 17.13
N GLY A 140 12.55 20.19 16.16
CA GLY A 140 12.37 21.17 15.09
C GLY A 140 13.27 20.95 13.87
N GLU A 141 12.93 21.68 12.82
CA GLU A 141 13.49 21.58 11.46
C GLU A 141 15.03 21.63 11.40
N LYS A 142 15.68 22.38 12.30
CA LYS A 142 17.14 22.51 12.32
C LYS A 142 17.87 21.32 12.95
N GLN A 143 17.16 20.45 13.64
CA GLN A 143 17.76 19.37 14.47
C GLN A 143 17.24 17.97 14.12
N GLU A 144 16.07 17.86 13.50
CA GLU A 144 15.52 16.58 13.06
C GLU A 144 15.76 16.33 11.58
N ASN A 145 15.84 15.05 11.21
CA ASN A 145 16.04 14.62 9.82
C ASN A 145 14.68 14.56 9.08
N TYR A 146 13.99 15.70 8.99
CA TYR A 146 12.65 15.78 8.39
C TYR A 146 12.61 15.31 6.93
N GLY A 147 13.58 15.73 6.12
CA GLY A 147 13.66 15.33 4.71
C GLY A 147 13.85 13.82 4.53
N SER A 148 14.70 13.20 5.36
CA SER A 148 14.92 11.75 5.33
C SER A 148 13.68 10.98 5.77
N ALA A 149 13.05 11.39 6.88
CA ALA A 149 11.83 10.76 7.38
C ALA A 149 10.69 10.83 6.34
N ALA A 150 10.42 12.01 5.79
CA ALA A 150 9.37 12.20 4.78
C ALA A 150 9.67 11.45 3.48
N THR A 151 10.94 11.30 3.09
CA THR A 151 11.34 10.49 1.93
C THR A 151 11.07 8.99 2.17
N CYS A 152 11.35 8.49 3.37
CA CYS A 152 10.98 7.13 3.78
C CYS A 152 9.45 6.94 3.79
N ASP A 153 8.70 7.97 4.19
CA ASP A 153 7.23 7.94 4.19
C ASP A 153 6.66 7.75 2.77
N VAL A 154 7.21 8.44 1.77
CA VAL A 154 6.82 8.27 0.35
C VAL A 154 6.98 6.80 -0.09
N SER A 155 8.12 6.19 0.23
CA SER A 155 8.39 4.77 -0.10
C SER A 155 7.42 3.81 0.61
N CYS A 156 7.10 4.08 1.88
CA CYS A 156 6.12 3.29 2.64
C CYS A 156 4.72 3.41 2.02
N LEU A 157 4.24 4.63 1.79
CA LEU A 157 2.91 4.92 1.27
C LEU A 157 2.70 4.32 -0.12
N GLN A 158 3.67 4.45 -1.02
CA GLN A 158 3.60 3.86 -2.35
C GLN A 158 3.55 2.32 -2.30
N ALA A 159 4.35 1.69 -1.44
CA ALA A 159 4.33 0.24 -1.27
C ALA A 159 3.02 -0.27 -0.64
N LEU A 160 2.51 0.43 0.37
CA LEU A 160 1.22 0.14 1.01
C LEU A 160 0.06 0.30 0.03
N SER A 161 0.04 1.40 -0.72
CA SER A 161 -0.96 1.65 -1.76
C SER A 161 -1.01 0.50 -2.76
N ARG A 162 0.15 0.13 -3.31
CA ARG A 162 0.23 -0.97 -4.26
C ARG A 162 -0.24 -2.29 -3.66
N ARG A 163 0.19 -2.62 -2.43
CA ARG A 163 -0.20 -3.87 -1.74
C ARG A 163 -1.70 -3.94 -1.47
N ILE A 164 -2.31 -2.84 -1.03
CA ILE A 164 -3.73 -2.78 -0.69
C ILE A 164 -4.58 -2.82 -1.96
N HIS A 165 -4.23 -2.02 -2.96
CA HIS A 165 -4.96 -1.98 -4.22
C HIS A 165 -4.74 -3.22 -5.10
N PHE A 166 -3.71 -4.03 -4.82
CA PHE A 166 -3.58 -5.36 -5.42
C PHE A 166 -4.78 -6.28 -5.12
N GLY A 167 -5.61 -5.92 -4.13
CA GLY A 167 -6.93 -6.51 -3.92
C GLY A 167 -7.81 -6.53 -5.17
N LYS A 168 -7.68 -5.57 -6.10
CA LYS A 168 -8.44 -5.60 -7.37
C LYS A 168 -8.12 -6.83 -8.23
N PHE A 169 -6.84 -7.21 -8.31
CA PHE A 169 -6.41 -8.42 -9.04
C PHE A 169 -6.90 -9.69 -8.34
N VAL A 170 -6.87 -9.70 -7.00
CA VAL A 170 -7.42 -10.80 -6.18
C VAL A 170 -8.91 -10.96 -6.44
N ALA A 171 -9.67 -9.86 -6.39
CA ALA A 171 -11.10 -9.83 -6.64
C ALA A 171 -11.46 -10.27 -8.06
N GLU A 172 -10.76 -9.77 -9.08
CA GLU A 172 -10.99 -10.19 -10.47
C GLU A 172 -10.72 -11.68 -10.66
N SER A 173 -9.63 -12.21 -10.09
CA SER A 173 -9.30 -13.62 -10.15
C SER A 173 -10.37 -14.50 -9.48
N LYS A 174 -10.87 -14.09 -8.29
CA LYS A 174 -11.97 -14.77 -7.59
C LYS A 174 -13.28 -14.70 -8.38
N PHE A 175 -13.60 -13.55 -8.96
CA PHE A 175 -14.78 -13.35 -9.80
C PHE A 175 -14.76 -14.34 -10.97
N GLN A 176 -13.67 -14.42 -11.73
CA GLN A 176 -13.58 -15.31 -12.90
C GLN A 176 -13.71 -16.79 -12.52
N LYS A 177 -13.22 -17.17 -11.33
CA LYS A 177 -13.30 -18.55 -10.84
C LYS A 177 -14.70 -18.94 -10.35
N GLU A 178 -15.43 -18.01 -9.73
CA GLU A 178 -16.74 -18.26 -9.11
C GLU A 178 -17.80 -17.26 -9.64
N THR A 179 -17.83 -17.04 -10.96
CA THR A 179 -18.62 -15.99 -11.62
C THR A 179 -20.08 -15.95 -11.18
N GLU A 180 -20.78 -17.09 -11.24
CA GLU A 180 -22.21 -17.17 -10.90
C GLU A 180 -22.50 -16.72 -9.46
N LYS A 181 -21.65 -17.14 -8.52
CA LYS A 181 -21.76 -16.78 -7.10
C LYS A 181 -21.58 -15.28 -6.90
N PHE A 182 -20.51 -14.69 -7.45
CA PHE A 182 -20.27 -13.26 -7.30
C PHE A 182 -21.32 -12.43 -8.04
N VAL A 183 -21.79 -12.84 -9.22
CA VAL A 183 -22.90 -12.18 -9.91
C VAL A 183 -24.15 -12.14 -9.03
N ALA A 184 -24.52 -13.25 -8.39
CA ALA A 184 -25.67 -13.30 -7.50
C ALA A 184 -25.51 -12.35 -6.29
N LEU A 185 -24.33 -12.36 -5.65
CA LEU A 185 -24.03 -11.48 -4.52
C LEU A 185 -24.05 -9.99 -4.90
N ILE A 186 -23.46 -9.63 -6.06
CA ILE A 186 -23.40 -8.25 -6.54
C ILE A 186 -24.81 -7.76 -6.90
N LYS A 187 -25.63 -8.58 -7.58
CA LYS A 187 -27.03 -8.23 -7.90
C LYS A 187 -27.91 -8.03 -6.68
N ALA A 188 -27.63 -8.75 -5.60
CA ALA A 188 -28.31 -8.59 -4.32
C ALA A 188 -27.78 -7.41 -3.49
N GLU A 189 -26.76 -6.69 -3.98
CA GLU A 189 -26.01 -5.67 -3.24
C GLU A 189 -25.47 -6.18 -1.87
N ASP A 190 -25.21 -7.49 -1.78
CA ASP A 190 -24.81 -8.15 -0.53
C ASP A 190 -23.31 -7.98 -0.26
N ARG A 191 -22.93 -6.76 0.10
CA ARG A 191 -21.54 -6.38 0.45
C ARG A 191 -20.97 -7.27 1.56
N LYS A 192 -21.79 -7.67 2.52
CA LYS A 192 -21.37 -8.56 3.61
C LYS A 192 -21.12 -9.98 3.08
N GLY A 193 -22.00 -10.51 2.25
CA GLY A 193 -21.82 -11.81 1.61
C GLY A 193 -20.60 -11.84 0.71
N ILE A 194 -20.28 -10.74 0.01
CA ILE A 194 -19.02 -10.60 -0.75
C ILE A 194 -17.83 -10.64 0.20
N ASP A 195 -17.83 -9.84 1.27
CA ASP A 195 -16.75 -9.82 2.29
C ASP A 195 -16.50 -11.22 2.89
N ASP A 196 -17.57 -11.91 3.28
CA ASP A 196 -17.50 -13.27 3.82
C ASP A 196 -16.98 -14.26 2.75
N ALA A 197 -17.39 -14.11 1.48
CA ALA A 197 -16.96 -14.98 0.38
C ALA A 197 -15.50 -14.80 -0.03
N ILE A 198 -14.92 -13.61 0.15
CA ILE A 198 -13.51 -13.35 -0.16
C ILE A 198 -12.56 -13.68 1.01
N THR A 199 -13.09 -13.90 2.21
CA THR A 199 -12.31 -14.11 3.43
C THR A 199 -11.84 -15.56 3.57
N ASP A 200 -10.55 -15.74 3.81
CA ASP A 200 -9.99 -17.01 4.30
C ASP A 200 -9.16 -16.74 5.55
N ALA A 201 -9.79 -16.93 6.71
CA ALA A 201 -9.18 -16.68 8.02
C ALA A 201 -7.89 -17.49 8.25
N LYS A 202 -7.78 -18.70 7.66
CA LYS A 202 -6.56 -19.51 7.79
C LYS A 202 -5.43 -18.93 6.96
N VAL A 203 -5.73 -18.37 5.79
CA VAL A 203 -4.74 -17.66 4.96
C VAL A 203 -4.29 -16.36 5.61
N GLU A 204 -5.22 -15.57 6.15
CA GLU A 204 -4.90 -14.33 6.86
C GLU A 204 -3.98 -14.59 8.06
N GLN A 205 -4.31 -15.60 8.87
CA GLN A 205 -3.46 -16.00 10.00
C GLN A 205 -2.05 -16.39 9.56
N LYS A 206 -1.91 -17.17 8.47
CA LYS A 206 -0.60 -17.52 7.89
C LYS A 206 0.16 -16.32 7.33
N VAL A 207 -0.54 -15.30 6.84
CA VAL A 207 0.09 -14.03 6.41
C VAL A 207 0.70 -13.33 7.62
N LEU A 208 -0.06 -13.20 8.71
CA LEU A 208 0.41 -12.56 9.94
C LEU A 208 1.59 -13.29 10.58
N GLU A 209 1.55 -14.62 10.64
CA GLU A 209 2.66 -15.45 11.16
C GLU A 209 3.93 -15.29 10.32
N ARG A 210 3.80 -15.31 8.99
CA ARG A 210 4.92 -15.10 8.07
C ARG A 210 5.50 -13.69 8.22
N LEU A 211 4.66 -12.67 8.33
CA LEU A 211 5.09 -11.29 8.52
C LEU A 211 5.85 -11.10 9.82
N ALA A 212 5.36 -11.67 10.93
CA ALA A 212 6.05 -11.62 12.21
C ALA A 212 7.45 -12.25 12.13
N LEU A 213 7.56 -13.41 11.46
CA LEU A 213 8.85 -14.07 11.24
C LEU A 213 9.78 -13.22 10.37
N LYS A 214 9.28 -12.62 9.28
CA LYS A 214 10.06 -11.74 8.39
C LYS A 214 10.55 -10.49 9.13
N ALA A 215 9.67 -9.78 9.84
CA ALA A 215 10.02 -8.59 10.61
C ALA A 215 11.08 -8.91 11.67
N LYS A 216 10.95 -10.04 12.38
CA LYS A 216 11.96 -10.50 13.33
C LYS A 216 13.30 -10.79 12.64
N THR A 217 13.27 -11.48 11.50
CA THR A 217 14.47 -11.89 10.78
C THR A 217 15.20 -10.69 10.18
N TYR A 218 14.51 -9.80 9.48
CA TYR A 218 15.10 -8.61 8.85
C TYR A 218 15.47 -7.53 9.88
N GLY A 219 14.75 -7.51 11.00
CA GLY A 219 14.99 -6.61 12.11
C GLY A 219 16.16 -7.00 13.01
N THR A 220 16.82 -8.15 12.78
CA THR A 220 17.96 -8.61 13.58
C THR A 220 19.22 -8.63 12.72
N ASP A 221 20.36 -8.16 13.26
CA ASP A 221 21.66 -8.33 12.59
C ASP A 221 22.18 -9.77 12.82
N PRO A 222 22.39 -10.58 11.77
CA PRO A 222 22.86 -11.96 11.93
C PRO A 222 24.28 -12.07 12.49
N GLY A 223 25.13 -11.04 12.30
CA GLY A 223 26.49 -11.00 12.83
C GLY A 223 26.56 -10.55 14.28
N PHE A 224 25.54 -9.82 14.75
CA PHE A 224 25.51 -9.21 16.08
C PHE A 224 24.11 -9.30 16.75
N PRO A 225 23.58 -10.52 16.95
CA PRO A 225 22.21 -10.72 17.43
C PRO A 225 21.95 -10.16 18.84
N ASP A 226 22.99 -10.08 19.68
CA ASP A 226 22.88 -9.63 21.08
C ASP A 226 23.26 -8.15 21.29
N GLN A 227 23.80 -7.46 20.28
CA GLN A 227 24.34 -6.10 20.44
C GLN A 227 23.45 -5.02 19.82
N SER A 228 22.68 -5.37 18.80
CA SER A 228 21.70 -4.48 18.17
C SER A 228 20.31 -4.96 18.57
N GLY A 229 19.61 -4.19 19.39
CA GLY A 229 18.18 -4.45 19.63
C GLY A 229 17.40 -4.51 18.30
N PRO A 230 16.16 -5.01 18.31
CA PRO A 230 15.39 -5.17 17.08
C PRO A 230 15.25 -3.82 16.34
N LYS A 231 15.55 -3.80 15.04
CA LYS A 231 15.44 -2.60 14.19
C LYS A 231 14.00 -2.08 14.08
N ILE A 232 13.01 -2.93 14.34
CA ILE A 232 11.59 -2.61 14.25
C ILE A 232 10.78 -3.43 15.25
N ASP A 233 9.69 -2.87 15.76
CA ASP A 233 8.73 -3.59 16.61
C ASP A 233 7.90 -4.57 15.76
N VAL A 234 8.16 -5.87 15.96
CA VAL A 234 7.47 -6.97 15.25
C VAL A 234 5.97 -6.97 15.54
N ASN A 235 5.56 -6.67 16.78
CA ASN A 235 4.14 -6.66 17.15
C ASN A 235 3.43 -5.48 16.49
N ALA A 236 4.08 -4.32 16.41
CA ALA A 236 3.54 -3.16 15.72
C ALA A 236 3.35 -3.43 14.22
N VAL A 237 4.30 -4.11 13.57
CA VAL A 237 4.16 -4.52 12.15
C VAL A 237 3.01 -5.51 11.96
N GLN A 238 2.85 -6.48 12.86
CA GLN A 238 1.76 -7.44 12.80
C GLN A 238 0.40 -6.77 13.01
N ALA A 239 0.30 -5.87 14.00
CA ALA A 239 -0.90 -5.07 14.27
C ALA A 239 -1.25 -4.19 13.06
N MET A 240 -0.25 -3.53 12.46
CA MET A 240 -0.43 -2.74 11.24
C MET A 240 -1.12 -3.54 10.13
N TYR A 241 -0.66 -4.76 9.87
CA TYR A 241 -1.25 -5.61 8.84
C TYR A 241 -2.65 -6.09 9.19
N LYS A 242 -2.85 -6.50 10.45
CA LYS A 242 -4.13 -7.03 10.94
C LYS A 242 -5.23 -5.97 10.98
N GLU A 243 -4.90 -4.76 11.42
CA GLU A 243 -5.88 -3.69 11.68
C GLU A 243 -6.11 -2.78 10.48
N TYR A 244 -5.11 -2.60 9.61
CA TYR A 244 -5.20 -1.64 8.50
C TYR A 244 -5.01 -2.29 7.14
N VAL A 245 -3.89 -2.99 6.89
CA VAL A 245 -3.57 -3.46 5.52
C VAL A 245 -4.56 -4.51 5.01
N ILE A 246 -4.83 -5.57 5.78
CA ILE A 246 -5.76 -6.63 5.38
C ILE A 246 -7.20 -6.08 5.26
N PRO A 247 -7.74 -5.35 6.27
CA PRO A 247 -9.08 -4.78 6.17
C PRO A 247 -9.26 -3.82 4.98
N LEU A 248 -8.30 -2.92 4.72
CA LEU A 248 -8.37 -2.03 3.56
C LEU A 248 -8.27 -2.78 2.23
N THR A 249 -7.50 -3.87 2.17
CA THR A 249 -7.46 -4.73 0.97
C THR A 249 -8.85 -5.32 0.70
N LYS A 250 -9.54 -5.79 1.74
CA LYS A 250 -10.92 -6.32 1.62
C LYS A 250 -11.91 -5.25 1.17
N VAL A 251 -11.80 -4.02 1.68
CA VAL A 251 -12.61 -2.89 1.19
C VAL A 251 -12.40 -2.68 -0.31
N VAL A 252 -11.15 -2.69 -0.78
CA VAL A 252 -10.85 -2.60 -2.22
C VAL A 252 -11.48 -3.75 -3.00
N GLU A 253 -11.35 -5.00 -2.52
CA GLU A 253 -11.95 -6.17 -3.16
C GLU A 253 -13.48 -6.03 -3.29
N VAL A 254 -14.16 -5.63 -2.22
CA VAL A 254 -15.62 -5.44 -2.20
C VAL A 254 -16.05 -4.31 -3.12
N GLU A 255 -15.46 -3.12 -3.02
CA GLU A 255 -15.84 -1.98 -3.88
C GLU A 255 -15.58 -2.26 -5.36
N TYR A 256 -14.50 -2.97 -5.68
CA TYR A 256 -14.22 -3.39 -7.05
C TYR A 256 -15.28 -4.35 -7.58
N LEU A 257 -15.65 -5.37 -6.80
CA LEU A 257 -16.69 -6.34 -7.18
C LEU A 257 -18.06 -5.67 -7.36
N MET A 258 -18.40 -4.68 -6.53
CA MET A 258 -19.65 -3.94 -6.65
C MET A 258 -19.79 -3.18 -7.98
N GLN A 259 -18.68 -2.83 -8.62
CA GLN A 259 -18.68 -2.18 -9.93
C GLN A 259 -18.58 -3.18 -11.10
N ARG A 260 -18.33 -4.47 -10.81
CA ARG A 260 -17.84 -5.45 -11.79
C ARG A 260 -18.82 -5.85 -12.90
N LEU A 261 -20.12 -5.67 -12.69
CA LEU A 261 -21.15 -6.08 -13.66
C LEU A 261 -21.48 -4.99 -14.69
N LYS A 262 -21.10 -3.74 -14.44
CA LYS A 262 -21.46 -2.59 -15.29
C LYS A 262 -20.98 -2.78 -16.73
N GLY A 263 -21.86 -2.64 -17.72
CA GLY A 263 -21.52 -2.82 -19.13
C GLY A 263 -21.13 -4.26 -19.51
N THR A 264 -21.56 -5.25 -18.73
CA THR A 264 -21.36 -6.68 -19.03
C THR A 264 -22.69 -7.37 -19.29
N GLN A 265 -22.65 -8.64 -19.72
CA GLN A 265 -23.86 -9.46 -19.92
C GLN A 265 -24.66 -9.75 -18.63
N TRP A 266 -24.08 -9.44 -17.47
CA TRP A 266 -24.71 -9.67 -16.17
C TRP A 266 -25.28 -8.40 -15.55
N GLU A 267 -25.16 -7.23 -16.19
CA GLU A 267 -25.94 -6.05 -15.78
C GLU A 267 -27.45 -6.36 -15.91
#